data_AF-A0A968BAR4-F1
#
_entry.id   AF-A0A968BAR4-F1
#
_cell.length_a   1.000
_cell.length_b   1.000
_cell.length_c   1.000
_cell.angle_alpha   90.00
_cell.angle_beta   90.00
_cell.angle_gamma   90.00
#
_symmetry.space_group_name_H-M   'P 1'
#
loop_
_entity.id
_entity.type
_entity.pdbx_description
1 polymer ?
#
loop_
_entity_poly.entity_id
_entity_poly.type
_entity_poly.pdbx_seq_one_letter_code
_entity_poly.pdbx_strand_id
1 'polypeptide(L)'
;MRLGAIQVQNIRVLAELECTPGARLNVFVGANGSGKTSLLEAIHILGSGRSFRTRRLGELIRRGESALMARGVLQGDDGASTPVGVEKGPEGLRIRVGGEGVRSASELARQLPLAVISPDSQRVLTDGADLRRRLMDWALFHVEPGYLATLQRYRRALRQRNAVLRDGGRLSGLAAWDEELAEAGEALHGQRTALLAGVLPLYAQTLQGLIPMAVDMDYQAGWDTSVALREALAAAAGADRARGFTGVGPHRADLRLGVEGSPAGQV
;
A
#
# COMPACT_ATOMS: atom_id res chain seq x y z
N MET A 1 8.73 -4.94 17.12
CA MET A 1 7.27 -4.75 17.34
C MET A 1 6.51 -6.02 16.96
N ARG A 2 5.58 -6.50 17.80
CA ARG A 2 4.73 -7.68 17.54
C ARG A 2 3.30 -7.49 18.06
N LEU A 3 2.35 -8.32 17.59
CA LEU A 3 1.00 -8.40 18.16
C LEU A 3 1.01 -9.29 19.40
N GLY A 4 0.78 -8.72 20.58
CA GLY A 4 0.74 -9.43 21.85
C GLY A 4 -0.63 -10.00 22.19
N ALA A 5 -1.70 -9.30 21.85
CA ALA A 5 -3.08 -9.76 22.05
C ALA A 5 -3.99 -9.20 20.96
N ILE A 6 -5.07 -9.91 20.66
CA ILE A 6 -6.14 -9.48 19.75
C ILE A 6 -7.51 -9.91 20.28
N GLN A 7 -8.45 -8.98 20.24
CA GLN A 7 -9.87 -9.23 20.46
C GLN A 7 -10.64 -8.79 19.20
N VAL A 8 -11.54 -9.64 18.74
CA VAL A 8 -12.35 -9.44 17.54
C VAL A 8 -13.82 -9.58 17.91
N GLN A 9 -14.65 -8.68 17.40
CA GLN A 9 -16.09 -8.77 17.49
C GLN A 9 -16.72 -8.50 16.12
N ASN A 10 -17.66 -9.35 15.72
CA ASN A 10 -18.52 -9.19 14.55
C ASN A 10 -17.79 -9.00 13.21
N ILE A 11 -16.66 -9.69 13.01
CA ILE A 11 -15.92 -9.69 11.74
C ILE A 11 -16.19 -10.99 10.97
N ARG A 12 -16.88 -10.87 9.83
CA ARG A 12 -17.21 -11.97 8.91
C ARG A 12 -17.98 -13.07 9.65
N VAL A 13 -17.37 -14.25 9.76
CA VAL A 13 -17.91 -15.42 10.45
C VAL A 13 -17.56 -15.45 11.94
N LEU A 14 -16.77 -14.51 12.45
CA LEU A 14 -16.40 -14.40 13.86
C LEU A 14 -17.42 -13.49 14.58
N ALA A 15 -18.12 -14.05 15.57
CA ALA A 15 -18.97 -13.26 16.48
C ALA A 15 -18.09 -12.61 17.57
N GLU A 16 -17.30 -13.44 18.26
CA GLU A 16 -16.28 -12.99 19.20
C GLU A 16 -15.08 -13.95 19.12
N LEU A 17 -13.88 -13.39 19.24
CA LEU A 17 -12.64 -14.16 19.35
C LEU A 17 -11.61 -13.36 20.13
N GLU A 18 -10.97 -13.99 21.10
CA GLU A 18 -9.79 -13.46 21.78
C GLU A 18 -8.62 -14.42 21.58
N CYS A 19 -7.44 -13.87 21.31
CA CYS A 19 -6.24 -14.65 21.07
C CYS A 19 -5.00 -13.88 21.54
N THR A 20 -4.06 -14.60 22.13
CA THR A 20 -2.72 -14.11 22.51
C THR A 20 -1.69 -14.83 21.64
N PRO A 21 -1.27 -14.26 20.50
CA PRO A 21 -0.30 -14.89 19.63
C PRO A 21 1.07 -15.10 20.33
N GLY A 22 1.72 -16.20 20.02
CA GLY A 22 3.12 -16.42 20.35
C GLY A 22 4.04 -15.42 19.64
N ALA A 23 5.26 -15.25 20.15
CA ALA A 23 6.17 -14.19 19.72
C ALA A 23 6.71 -14.34 18.28
N ARG A 24 6.62 -15.54 17.68
CA ARG A 24 7.15 -15.84 16.35
C ARG A 24 6.08 -16.49 15.46
N LEU A 25 6.22 -17.78 15.20
CA LEU A 25 5.32 -18.54 14.33
C LEU A 25 4.03 -18.87 15.08
N ASN A 26 2.91 -18.56 14.44
CA ASN A 26 1.57 -18.88 14.92
C ASN A 26 0.86 -19.67 13.82
N VAL A 27 0.37 -20.87 14.15
CA VAL A 27 -0.33 -21.74 13.20
C VAL A 27 -1.78 -21.88 13.60
N PHE A 28 -2.69 -21.40 12.76
CA PHE A 28 -4.14 -21.50 12.98
C PHE A 28 -4.72 -22.63 12.13
N VAL A 29 -5.18 -23.69 12.77
CA VAL A 29 -5.71 -24.91 12.12
C VAL A 29 -7.21 -25.02 12.34
N GLY A 30 -7.93 -25.57 11.36
CA GLY A 30 -9.36 -25.82 11.45
C GLY A 30 -9.97 -26.09 10.08
N ALA A 31 -11.23 -26.51 10.06
CA ALA A 31 -11.98 -26.79 8.83
C ALA A 31 -12.11 -25.54 7.92
N ASN A 32 -12.36 -25.75 6.63
CA ASN A 32 -12.69 -24.64 5.72
C ASN A 32 -13.93 -23.90 6.21
N GLY A 33 -13.91 -22.57 6.12
CA GLY A 33 -14.98 -21.71 6.65
C GLY A 33 -14.95 -21.48 8.16
N SER A 34 -14.02 -22.06 8.92
CA SER A 34 -13.92 -21.89 10.39
C SER A 34 -13.50 -20.49 10.88
N GLY A 35 -13.21 -19.56 9.96
CA GLY A 35 -12.82 -18.19 10.31
C GLY A 35 -11.31 -17.91 10.35
N LYS A 36 -10.44 -18.85 9.95
CA LYS A 36 -8.98 -18.64 9.86
C LYS A 36 -8.61 -17.36 9.08
N THR A 37 -9.14 -17.23 7.87
CA THR A 37 -8.91 -16.03 7.04
C THR A 37 -9.55 -14.78 7.64
N SER A 38 -10.66 -14.90 8.36
CA SER A 38 -11.30 -13.77 9.06
C SER A 38 -10.42 -13.24 10.18
N LEU A 39 -9.72 -14.12 10.91
CA LEU A 39 -8.74 -13.71 11.93
C LEU A 39 -7.56 -12.98 11.28
N LEU A 40 -6.99 -13.52 10.20
CA LEU A 40 -5.93 -12.82 9.46
C LEU A 40 -6.40 -11.46 8.92
N GLU A 41 -7.66 -11.37 8.48
CA GLU A 41 -8.26 -10.11 8.03
C GLU A 41 -8.41 -9.12 9.20
N ALA A 42 -8.81 -9.58 10.39
CA ALA A 42 -8.85 -8.75 11.59
C ALA A 42 -7.48 -8.22 12.01
N ILE A 43 -6.44 -9.06 11.95
CA ILE A 43 -5.03 -8.65 12.20
C ILE A 43 -4.62 -7.58 11.18
N HIS A 44 -4.94 -7.78 9.90
CA HIS A 44 -4.60 -6.80 8.87
C HIS A 44 -5.34 -5.47 9.04
N ILE A 45 -6.60 -5.49 9.50
CA ILE A 45 -7.34 -4.28 9.87
C ILE A 45 -6.61 -3.54 10.98
N LEU A 46 -6.10 -4.23 12.01
CA LEU A 46 -5.34 -3.60 13.10
C LEU A 46 -4.00 -3.00 12.63
N GLY A 47 -3.37 -3.55 11.59
CA GLY A 47 -2.12 -2.99 11.06
C GLY A 47 -2.28 -2.03 9.88
N SER A 48 -3.48 -1.80 9.36
CA SER A 48 -3.64 -0.95 8.16
C SER A 48 -4.92 -0.12 8.11
N GLY A 49 -5.88 -0.40 8.99
CA GLY A 49 -7.24 0.16 8.93
C GLY A 49 -8.02 -0.28 7.70
N ARG A 50 -7.60 -1.36 7.02
CA ARG A 50 -8.16 -1.86 5.75
C ARG A 50 -8.24 -3.38 5.73
N SER A 51 -9.09 -3.89 4.84
CA SER A 51 -9.11 -5.30 4.48
C SER A 51 -8.19 -5.55 3.29
N PHE A 52 -7.52 -6.71 3.27
CA PHE A 52 -6.73 -7.14 2.12
C PHE A 52 -7.63 -7.72 1.00
N ARG A 53 -8.93 -7.92 1.25
CA ARG A 53 -9.90 -8.49 0.30
C ARG A 53 -10.84 -7.44 -0.31
N THR A 54 -11.23 -6.43 0.46
CA THR A 54 -12.18 -5.39 0.01
C THR A 54 -11.80 -4.01 0.53
N ARG A 55 -12.16 -2.98 -0.25
CA ARG A 55 -12.01 -1.58 0.18
C ARG A 55 -13.12 -1.12 1.11
N ARG A 56 -14.22 -1.88 1.23
CA ARG A 56 -15.40 -1.52 2.00
C ARG A 56 -15.43 -2.31 3.30
N LEU A 57 -14.89 -1.74 4.37
CA LEU A 57 -14.89 -2.38 5.68
C LEU A 57 -16.29 -2.77 6.18
N GLY A 58 -17.35 -2.06 5.76
CA GLY A 58 -18.72 -2.43 6.10
C GLY A 58 -19.12 -3.82 5.61
N GLU A 59 -18.52 -4.33 4.53
CA GLU A 59 -18.78 -5.69 4.01
C GLU A 59 -18.17 -6.80 4.89
N LEU A 60 -17.36 -6.43 5.89
CA LEU A 60 -16.82 -7.36 6.88
C LEU A 60 -17.73 -7.48 8.10
N ILE A 61 -18.71 -6.60 8.28
CA ILE A 61 -19.62 -6.67 9.42
C ILE A 61 -20.39 -7.99 9.34
N ARG A 62 -20.40 -8.74 10.44
CA ARG A 62 -21.15 -9.99 10.56
C ARG A 62 -22.64 -9.75 10.27
N ARG A 63 -23.29 -10.67 9.55
CA ARG A 63 -24.71 -10.56 9.23
C ARG A 63 -25.55 -10.45 10.51
N GLY A 64 -26.46 -9.49 10.55
CA GLY A 64 -27.31 -9.20 11.71
C GLY A 64 -26.73 -8.16 12.66
N GLU A 65 -25.46 -7.79 12.50
CA GLU A 65 -24.77 -6.85 13.38
C GLU A 65 -24.68 -5.46 12.74
N SER A 66 -24.60 -4.42 13.57
CA SER A 66 -24.52 -3.01 13.12
C SER A 66 -23.08 -2.50 13.00
N ALA A 67 -22.13 -3.18 13.64
CA ALA A 67 -20.73 -2.76 13.70
C ALA A 67 -19.78 -3.96 13.82
N LEU A 68 -18.53 -3.73 13.43
CA LEU A 68 -17.41 -4.62 13.70
C LEU A 68 -16.36 -3.92 14.56
N MET A 69 -15.56 -4.73 15.26
CA MET A 69 -14.47 -4.23 16.09
C MET A 69 -13.28 -5.19 16.08
N ALA A 70 -12.09 -4.63 15.99
CA ALA A 70 -10.84 -5.30 16.28
C ALA A 70 -10.06 -4.44 17.28
N ARG A 71 -9.58 -5.05 18.36
CA ARG A 71 -8.67 -4.43 19.33
C ARG A 71 -7.43 -5.28 19.44
N GLY A 72 -6.29 -4.68 19.73
CA GLY A 72 -5.08 -5.40 19.99
C GLY A 72 -4.12 -4.65 20.87
N VAL A 73 -3.10 -5.36 21.33
CA VAL A 73 -1.98 -4.80 22.09
C VAL A 73 -0.72 -5.10 21.31
N LEU A 74 0.00 -4.07 20.91
CA LEU A 74 1.29 -4.20 20.25
C LEU A 74 2.40 -4.15 21.30
N GLN A 75 3.37 -5.06 21.19
CA GLN A 75 4.54 -5.11 22.06
C GLN A 75 5.81 -4.68 21.33
N GLY A 76 6.45 -3.64 21.87
CA GLY A 76 7.72 -3.05 21.43
C GLY A 76 8.89 -3.93 21.78
N ASP A 77 9.98 -3.77 21.03
CA ASP A 77 11.23 -4.46 21.33
C ASP A 77 11.91 -3.84 22.57
N ASP A 78 11.51 -2.61 22.92
CA ASP A 78 11.83 -1.87 24.15
C ASP A 78 10.92 -2.24 25.34
N GLY A 79 9.99 -3.18 25.16
CA GLY A 79 9.01 -3.58 26.19
C GLY A 79 7.79 -2.67 26.27
N ALA A 80 7.69 -1.62 25.45
CA ALA A 80 6.50 -0.76 25.41
C ALA A 80 5.26 -1.54 24.96
N SER A 81 4.11 -1.18 25.52
CA SER A 81 2.82 -1.79 25.19
C SER A 81 1.87 -0.73 24.65
N THR A 82 1.48 -0.87 23.38
CA THR A 82 0.64 0.12 22.69
C THR A 82 -0.71 -0.50 22.35
N PRO A 83 -1.81 -0.09 23.02
CA PRO A 83 -3.14 -0.53 22.63
C PRO A 83 -3.54 0.10 21.30
N VAL A 84 -4.13 -0.70 20.41
CA VAL A 84 -4.66 -0.28 19.11
C VAL A 84 -6.08 -0.80 18.92
N GLY A 85 -6.90 -0.04 18.20
CA GLY A 85 -8.28 -0.43 17.95
C GLY A 85 -8.84 0.14 16.67
N VAL A 86 -9.66 -0.65 15.98
CA VAL A 86 -10.42 -0.26 14.80
C VAL A 86 -11.86 -0.69 15.00
N GLU A 87 -12.78 0.24 14.81
CA GLU A 87 -14.20 0.01 14.86
C GLU A 87 -14.84 0.58 13.60
N LYS A 88 -15.70 -0.20 12.93
CA LYS A 88 -16.51 0.29 11.83
C LYS A 88 -17.98 0.03 12.12
N GLY A 89 -18.73 1.11 12.34
CA GLY A 89 -20.16 1.09 12.61
C GLY A 89 -20.93 2.13 11.78
N PRO A 90 -22.19 2.45 12.17
CA PRO A 90 -23.04 3.40 11.46
C PRO A 90 -22.44 4.81 11.41
N GLU A 91 -21.79 5.25 12.50
CA GLU A 91 -21.17 6.57 12.63
C GLU A 91 -19.87 6.73 11.83
N GLY A 92 -19.37 5.65 11.22
CA GLY A 92 -18.14 5.68 10.44
C GLY A 92 -17.05 4.76 10.96
N LEU A 93 -15.82 5.03 10.51
CA LEU A 93 -14.61 4.34 10.93
C LEU A 93 -13.99 5.10 12.10
N ARG A 94 -13.78 4.43 13.22
CA ARG A 94 -13.02 4.93 14.36
C ARG A 94 -11.73 4.14 14.49
N ILE A 95 -10.64 4.84 14.74
CA ILE A 95 -9.31 4.25 14.94
C ILE A 95 -8.73 4.83 16.22
N ARG A 96 -8.14 3.97 17.05
CA ARG A 96 -7.44 4.37 18.27
C ARG A 96 -6.03 3.80 18.31
N VAL A 97 -5.08 4.59 18.79
CA VAL A 97 -3.68 4.21 19.03
C VAL A 97 -3.27 4.80 20.37
N GLY A 98 -2.71 4.01 21.28
CA GLY A 98 -2.34 4.48 22.62
C GLY A 98 -3.54 4.92 23.47
N GLY A 99 -4.75 4.48 23.13
CA GLY A 99 -6.00 4.91 23.78
C GLY A 99 -6.65 6.16 23.17
N GLU A 100 -5.91 6.93 22.39
CA GLU A 100 -6.38 8.16 21.75
C GLU A 100 -6.96 7.91 20.35
N GLY A 101 -7.97 8.70 19.97
CA GLY A 101 -8.52 8.67 18.62
C GLY A 101 -7.56 9.30 17.61
N VAL A 102 -7.22 8.58 16.54
CA VAL A 102 -6.34 9.10 15.48
C VAL A 102 -7.13 9.54 14.26
N ARG A 103 -6.61 10.53 13.55
CA ARG A 103 -7.30 11.15 12.40
C ARG A 103 -7.07 10.40 11.09
N SER A 104 -6.03 9.56 11.03
CA SER A 104 -5.66 8.87 9.81
C SER A 104 -5.32 7.38 10.03
N ALA A 105 -5.72 6.54 9.08
CA ALA A 105 -5.32 5.13 9.05
C ALA A 105 -3.79 4.94 8.90
N SER A 106 -3.08 5.97 8.42
CA SER A 106 -1.61 5.95 8.38
C SER A 106 -0.96 5.98 9.76
N GLU A 107 -1.57 6.64 10.76
CA GLU A 107 -1.03 6.64 12.12
C GLU A 107 -1.08 5.24 12.74
N LEU A 108 -2.16 4.49 12.48
CA LEU A 108 -2.28 3.09 12.83
C LEU A 108 -1.29 2.23 12.03
N ALA A 109 -1.23 2.43 10.71
CA ALA A 109 -0.38 1.61 9.86
C ALA A 109 1.09 1.67 10.25
N ARG A 110 1.59 2.81 10.75
CA ARG A 110 2.96 2.93 11.27
C ARG A 110 3.26 2.00 12.45
N GLN A 111 2.25 1.64 13.24
CA GLN A 111 2.45 0.87 14.47
C GLN A 111 2.75 -0.61 14.19
N LEU A 112 2.16 -1.18 13.15
CA LEU A 112 2.29 -2.59 12.84
C LEU A 112 2.51 -2.78 11.34
N PRO A 113 3.76 -2.79 10.87
CA PRO A 113 4.09 -3.15 9.50
C PRO A 113 3.65 -4.59 9.23
N LEU A 114 2.76 -4.76 8.25
CA LEU A 114 2.24 -6.06 7.85
C LEU A 114 2.45 -6.31 6.36
N ALA A 115 2.81 -7.54 6.02
CA ALA A 115 2.77 -8.07 4.67
C ALA A 115 1.80 -9.25 4.65
N VAL A 116 0.90 -9.29 3.66
CA VAL A 116 -0.07 -10.36 3.48
C VAL A 116 0.34 -11.17 2.27
N ILE A 117 0.61 -12.46 2.49
CA ILE A 117 0.78 -13.45 1.43
C ILE A 117 -0.51 -14.26 1.37
N SER A 118 -1.15 -14.25 0.22
CA SER A 118 -2.39 -14.99 -0.05
C SER A 118 -2.30 -15.66 -1.42
N PRO A 119 -3.25 -16.54 -1.76
CA PRO A 119 -3.33 -17.08 -3.13
C PRO A 119 -3.38 -15.99 -4.21
N ASP A 120 -3.91 -14.80 -3.89
CA ASP A 120 -3.97 -13.67 -4.82
C ASP A 120 -2.62 -12.92 -4.95
N SER A 121 -1.60 -13.24 -4.15
CA SER A 121 -0.29 -12.57 -4.21
C SER A 121 0.41 -12.75 -5.56
N GLN A 122 0.12 -13.83 -6.28
CA GLN A 122 0.61 -14.06 -7.65
C GLN A 122 0.19 -12.95 -8.64
N ARG A 123 -0.84 -12.18 -8.31
CA ARG A 123 -1.28 -11.03 -9.12
C ARG A 123 -0.21 -9.97 -9.26
N VAL A 124 0.77 -9.91 -8.37
CA VAL A 124 1.95 -9.04 -8.54
C VAL A 124 2.66 -9.32 -9.87
N LEU A 125 2.66 -10.58 -10.33
CA LEU A 125 3.26 -11.02 -11.59
C LEU A 125 2.32 -10.78 -12.79
N THR A 126 1.02 -11.04 -12.62
CA THR A 126 0.07 -11.07 -13.75
C THR A 126 -0.70 -9.76 -13.97
N ASP A 127 -0.98 -8.99 -12.91
CA ASP A 127 -1.77 -7.77 -13.00
C ASP A 127 -0.90 -6.57 -13.45
N GLY A 128 -1.57 -5.46 -13.72
CA GLY A 128 -0.90 -4.22 -14.12
C GLY A 128 -0.08 -3.55 -13.00
N ALA A 129 0.70 -2.56 -13.42
CA ALA A 129 1.64 -1.79 -12.61
C ALA A 129 1.09 -1.16 -11.31
N ASP A 130 -0.24 -1.00 -11.17
CA ASP A 130 -0.84 -0.41 -9.96
C ASP A 130 -0.56 -1.24 -8.70
N LEU A 131 -0.65 -2.56 -8.80
CA LEU A 131 -0.41 -3.43 -7.66
C LEU A 131 1.06 -3.37 -7.22
N ARG A 132 1.99 -3.38 -8.18
CA ARG A 132 3.43 -3.29 -7.93
C ARG A 132 3.84 -1.94 -7.38
N ARG A 133 3.29 -0.84 -7.90
CA ARG A 133 3.47 0.50 -7.31
C ARG A 133 2.97 0.56 -5.88
N ARG A 134 1.81 -0.03 -5.56
CA ARG A 134 1.30 -0.06 -4.18
C ARG A 134 2.20 -0.85 -3.24
N LEU A 135 2.80 -1.95 -3.72
CA LEU A 135 3.77 -2.71 -2.94
C LEU A 135 5.01 -1.86 -2.61
N MET A 136 5.58 -1.18 -3.61
CA MET A 136 6.70 -0.24 -3.40
C MET A 136 6.31 0.92 -2.47
N ASP A 137 5.15 1.54 -2.69
CA ASP A 137 4.64 2.62 -1.86
C ASP A 137 4.45 2.18 -0.39
N TRP A 138 4.03 0.93 -0.17
CA TRP A 138 3.83 0.37 1.16
C TRP A 138 5.18 0.13 1.87
N ALA A 139 6.17 -0.42 1.17
CA ALA A 139 7.51 -0.60 1.72
C ALA A 139 8.11 0.75 2.13
N LEU A 140 8.11 1.73 1.21
CA LEU A 140 8.65 3.08 1.45
C LEU A 140 7.93 3.83 2.56
N PHE A 141 6.62 3.67 2.68
CA PHE A 141 5.86 4.25 3.79
C PHE A 141 6.41 3.84 5.17
N HIS A 142 6.95 2.63 5.30
CA HIS A 142 7.50 2.12 6.55
C HIS A 142 8.99 2.43 6.75
N VAL A 143 9.78 2.47 5.68
CA VAL A 143 11.25 2.58 5.79
C VAL A 143 11.78 4.00 5.55
N GLU A 144 11.03 4.85 4.85
CA GLU A 144 11.48 6.19 4.46
C GLU A 144 10.62 7.28 5.13
N PRO A 145 11.17 7.98 6.15
CA PRO A 145 10.50 9.11 6.77
C PRO A 145 10.11 10.18 5.73
N GLY A 146 8.85 10.64 5.78
CA GLY A 146 8.38 11.66 4.86
C GLY A 146 7.91 11.15 3.49
N TYR A 147 8.13 9.87 3.13
CA TYR A 147 7.62 9.30 1.87
C TYR A 147 6.12 9.56 1.67
N LEU A 148 5.31 9.38 2.72
CA LEU A 148 3.89 9.64 2.66
C LEU A 148 3.56 11.10 2.31
N ALA A 149 4.32 12.06 2.85
CA ALA A 149 4.11 13.48 2.57
C ALA A 149 4.42 13.77 1.11
N THR A 150 5.54 13.28 0.58
CA THR A 150 5.92 13.39 -0.84
C THR A 150 4.87 12.75 -1.75
N LEU A 151 4.39 11.55 -1.41
CA LEU A 151 3.36 10.85 -2.17
C LEU A 151 2.01 11.61 -2.18
N GLN A 152 1.63 12.21 -1.05
CA GLN A 152 0.43 13.03 -0.95
C GLN A 152 0.55 14.33 -1.75
N ARG A 153 1.71 14.99 -1.67
CA ARG A 153 2.09 16.17 -2.46
C ARG A 153 1.92 15.89 -3.96
N TYR A 154 2.55 14.81 -4.44
CA TYR A 154 2.46 14.35 -5.82
C TYR A 154 1.02 14.04 -6.24
N ARG A 155 0.27 13.25 -5.45
CA ARG A 155 -1.13 12.90 -5.76
C ARG A 155 -2.06 14.11 -5.76
N ARG A 156 -1.77 15.14 -4.96
CA ARG A 156 -2.52 16.41 -4.97
C ARG A 156 -2.25 17.16 -6.26
N ALA A 157 -0.98 17.41 -6.59
CA ALA A 157 -0.59 18.10 -7.82
C ALA A 157 -1.15 17.41 -9.06
N LEU A 158 -1.04 16.07 -9.14
CA LEU A 158 -1.58 15.28 -10.26
C LEU A 158 -3.09 15.44 -10.42
N ARG A 159 -3.84 15.41 -9.31
CA ARG A 159 -5.30 15.60 -9.33
C ARG A 159 -5.68 17.00 -9.80
N GLN A 160 -4.97 18.03 -9.33
CA GLN A 160 -5.24 19.42 -9.71
C GLN A 160 -4.88 19.67 -11.18
N ARG A 161 -3.71 19.21 -11.62
CA ARG A 161 -3.31 19.23 -13.03
C ARG A 161 -4.35 18.56 -13.94
N ASN A 162 -4.79 17.35 -13.59
CA ASN A 162 -5.83 16.64 -14.35
C ASN A 162 -7.21 17.31 -14.28
N ALA A 163 -7.50 18.13 -13.27
CA ALA A 163 -8.71 18.95 -13.26
C ALA A 163 -8.60 20.10 -14.27
N VAL A 164 -7.46 20.81 -14.29
CA VAL A 164 -7.18 21.89 -15.25
C VAL A 164 -7.22 21.39 -16.70
N LEU A 165 -6.63 20.22 -16.97
CA LEU A 165 -6.62 19.62 -18.31
C LEU A 165 -8.03 19.26 -18.80
N ARG A 166 -8.89 18.70 -17.93
CA ARG A 166 -10.27 18.33 -18.29
C ARG A 166 -11.17 19.52 -18.56
N ASP A 167 -10.89 20.66 -17.93
CA ASP A 167 -11.65 21.89 -18.13
C ASP A 167 -11.13 22.72 -19.33
N GLY A 168 -10.28 22.14 -20.18
CA GLY A 168 -9.75 22.82 -21.36
C GLY A 168 -8.88 24.03 -21.05
N GLY A 169 -8.28 24.10 -19.85
CA GLY A 169 -7.40 25.19 -19.44
C GLY A 169 -8.10 26.47 -18.97
N ARG A 170 -9.42 26.43 -18.72
CA ARG A 170 -10.14 27.57 -18.12
C ARG A 170 -9.74 27.82 -16.65
N LEU A 171 -9.44 26.75 -15.91
CA LEU A 171 -8.81 26.85 -14.60
C LEU A 171 -7.35 27.32 -14.74
N SER A 172 -6.95 28.26 -13.89
CA SER A 172 -5.57 28.75 -13.83
C SER A 172 -4.67 27.85 -12.98
N GLY A 173 -3.35 28.06 -13.07
CA GLY A 173 -2.37 27.41 -12.20
C GLY A 173 -1.72 26.15 -12.77
N LEU A 174 -1.88 25.83 -14.06
CA LEU A 174 -1.23 24.67 -14.69
C LEU A 174 0.29 24.66 -14.45
N ALA A 175 0.96 25.80 -14.64
CA ALA A 175 2.40 25.93 -14.43
C ALA A 175 2.82 25.68 -12.97
N ALA A 176 2.05 26.17 -11.99
CA ALA A 176 2.33 25.92 -10.58
C ALA A 176 2.16 24.44 -10.22
N TRP A 177 1.14 23.78 -10.79
CA TRP A 177 0.95 22.34 -10.61
C TRP A 177 1.98 21.50 -11.37
N ASP A 178 2.50 21.99 -12.51
CA ASP A 178 3.59 21.33 -13.24
C ASP A 178 4.88 21.31 -12.40
N GLU A 179 5.25 22.44 -11.79
CA GLU A 179 6.44 22.53 -10.91
C GLU A 179 6.30 21.59 -9.71
N GLU A 180 5.18 21.70 -8.99
CA GLU A 180 4.89 20.86 -7.81
C GLU A 180 4.87 19.37 -8.16
N LEU A 181 4.33 19.00 -9.32
CA LEU A 181 4.26 17.62 -9.79
C LEU A 181 5.65 17.11 -10.19
N ALA A 182 6.47 17.95 -10.81
CA ALA A 182 7.84 17.61 -11.20
C ALA A 182 8.71 17.38 -9.97
N GLU A 183 8.77 18.34 -9.04
CA GLU A 183 9.58 18.22 -7.82
C GLU A 183 9.20 17.02 -6.97
N ALA A 184 7.90 16.86 -6.67
CA ALA A 184 7.43 15.71 -5.89
C ALA A 184 7.62 14.39 -6.66
N GLY A 185 7.58 14.42 -7.99
CA GLY A 185 7.74 13.25 -8.83
C GLY A 185 9.18 12.73 -8.87
N GLU A 186 10.14 13.64 -9.00
CA GLU A 186 11.58 13.33 -8.92
C GLU A 186 11.95 12.77 -7.55
N ALA A 187 11.44 13.38 -6.47
CA ALA A 187 11.65 12.88 -5.12
C ALA A 187 11.12 11.43 -4.94
N LEU A 188 9.91 11.14 -5.44
CA LEU A 188 9.37 9.77 -5.42
C LEU A 188 10.22 8.80 -6.22
N HIS A 189 10.73 9.22 -7.38
CA HIS A 189 11.59 8.37 -8.19
C HIS A 189 12.93 8.08 -7.50
N GLY A 190 13.56 9.08 -6.89
CA GLY A 190 14.77 8.90 -6.09
C GLY A 190 14.57 7.92 -4.94
N GLN A 191 13.49 8.08 -4.16
CA GLN A 191 13.15 7.19 -3.05
C GLN A 191 12.89 5.74 -3.51
N ARG A 192 12.16 5.55 -4.62
CA ARG A 192 11.91 4.22 -5.19
C ARG A 192 13.17 3.56 -5.72
N THR A 193 14.02 4.32 -6.40
CA THR A 193 15.31 3.81 -6.90
C THR A 193 16.21 3.39 -5.75
N ALA A 194 16.29 4.19 -4.68
CA ALA A 194 17.06 3.85 -3.48
C ALA A 194 16.54 2.58 -2.78
N LEU A 195 15.21 2.43 -2.64
CA LEU A 195 14.61 1.19 -2.12
C LEU A 195 15.05 -0.02 -2.95
N LEU A 196 14.87 0.06 -4.27
CA LEU A 196 15.10 -1.07 -5.16
C LEU A 196 16.57 -1.45 -5.25
N ALA A 197 17.49 -0.48 -5.15
CA ALA A 197 18.92 -0.76 -5.05
C ALA A 197 19.27 -1.63 -3.82
N GLY A 198 18.57 -1.44 -2.70
CA GLY A 198 18.73 -2.27 -1.50
C GLY A 198 17.99 -3.61 -1.57
N VAL A 199 16.85 -3.67 -2.26
CA VAL A 199 16.01 -4.88 -2.36
C VAL A 199 16.54 -5.87 -3.41
N LEU A 200 17.08 -5.38 -4.53
CA LEU A 200 17.47 -6.21 -5.67
C LEU A 200 18.47 -7.34 -5.31
N PRO A 201 19.53 -7.09 -4.51
CA PRO A 201 20.45 -8.16 -4.13
C PRO A 201 19.77 -9.24 -3.28
N LEU A 202 18.90 -8.84 -2.35
CA LEU A 202 18.16 -9.77 -1.48
C LEU A 202 17.13 -10.57 -2.28
N TYR A 203 16.47 -9.94 -3.24
CA TYR A 203 15.52 -10.58 -4.14
C TYR A 203 16.18 -11.69 -4.96
N ALA A 204 17.30 -11.38 -5.63
CA ALA A 204 18.05 -12.34 -6.41
C ALA A 204 18.57 -13.50 -5.55
N GLN A 205 19.17 -13.21 -4.40
CA GLN A 205 19.69 -14.23 -3.48
C GLN A 205 18.59 -15.15 -2.94
N THR A 206 17.44 -14.58 -2.54
CA THR A 206 16.32 -15.35 -1.99
C THR A 206 15.74 -16.29 -3.04
N LEU A 207 15.58 -15.81 -4.28
CA LEU A 207 14.96 -16.61 -5.34
C LEU A 207 15.87 -17.69 -5.91
N GLN A 208 17.18 -17.48 -5.96
CA GLN A 208 18.14 -18.54 -6.32
C GLN A 208 18.01 -19.78 -5.40
N GLY A 209 17.61 -19.60 -4.13
CA GLY A 209 17.36 -20.70 -3.21
C GLY A 209 15.99 -21.37 -3.35
N LEU A 210 15.07 -20.77 -4.11
CA LEU A 210 13.67 -21.24 -4.24
C LEU A 210 13.35 -21.79 -5.63
N ILE A 211 13.95 -21.23 -6.68
CA ILE A 211 13.70 -21.61 -8.06
C ILE A 211 15.02 -21.72 -8.85
N PRO A 212 15.15 -22.71 -9.75
CA PRO A 212 16.37 -22.92 -10.53
C PRO A 212 16.45 -22.02 -11.78
N MET A 213 15.83 -20.84 -11.75
CA MET A 213 15.72 -19.91 -12.89
C MET A 213 16.31 -18.55 -12.54
N ALA A 214 16.93 -17.89 -13.52
CA ALA A 214 17.39 -16.52 -13.36
C ALA A 214 16.20 -15.56 -13.34
N VAL A 215 16.20 -14.63 -12.39
CA VAL A 215 15.15 -13.63 -12.23
C VAL A 215 15.72 -12.23 -12.39
N ASP A 216 14.92 -11.35 -12.97
CA ASP A 216 15.24 -9.94 -13.15
C ASP A 216 14.12 -9.04 -12.64
N MET A 217 14.50 -7.79 -12.34
CA MET A 217 13.60 -6.76 -11.88
C MET A 217 14.04 -5.43 -12.48
N ASP A 218 13.16 -4.81 -13.26
CA ASP A 218 13.39 -3.55 -13.96
C ASP A 218 12.41 -2.49 -13.48
N TYR A 219 12.92 -1.35 -13.03
CA TYR A 219 12.08 -0.23 -12.59
C TYR A 219 11.99 0.84 -13.66
N GLN A 220 10.76 1.05 -14.13
CA GLN A 220 10.44 2.07 -15.10
C GLN A 220 9.78 3.23 -14.38
N ALA A 221 10.38 4.42 -14.45
CA ALA A 221 9.90 5.59 -13.72
C ALA A 221 8.54 6.13 -14.23
N GLY A 222 8.15 5.78 -15.46
CA GLY A 222 6.95 6.29 -16.12
C GLY A 222 7.18 7.54 -16.96
N TRP A 223 8.45 7.90 -17.19
CA TRP A 223 8.93 8.87 -18.19
C TRP A 223 10.39 8.51 -18.54
N ASP A 224 10.94 9.17 -19.55
CA ASP A 224 12.36 9.08 -19.89
C ASP A 224 13.20 9.88 -18.88
N THR A 225 13.91 9.18 -18.02
CA THR A 225 14.74 9.79 -16.96
C THR A 225 16.05 10.37 -17.47
N SER A 226 16.33 10.34 -18.78
CA SER A 226 17.45 11.09 -19.38
C SER A 226 17.22 12.61 -19.34
N VAL A 227 15.95 13.03 -19.15
CA VAL A 227 15.55 14.42 -18.96
C VAL A 227 14.82 14.59 -17.63
N ALA A 228 14.81 15.82 -17.11
CA ALA A 228 14.05 16.15 -15.91
C ALA A 228 12.55 15.98 -16.16
N LEU A 229 11.78 15.55 -15.15
CA LEU A 229 10.34 15.34 -15.25
C LEU A 229 9.59 16.59 -15.72
N ARG A 230 10.05 17.79 -15.34
CA ARG A 230 9.49 19.07 -15.82
C ARG A 230 9.54 19.19 -17.36
N GLU A 231 10.63 18.73 -17.98
CA GLU A 231 10.85 18.81 -19.42
C GLU A 231 10.01 17.75 -20.13
N ALA A 232 9.91 16.54 -19.56
CA ALA A 232 9.01 15.50 -20.03
C ALA A 232 7.53 15.94 -19.97
N LEU A 233 7.12 16.65 -18.90
CA LEU A 233 5.77 17.21 -18.77
C LEU A 233 5.49 18.29 -19.82
N ALA A 234 6.46 19.17 -20.10
CA ALA A 234 6.35 20.19 -21.13
C ALA A 234 6.21 19.57 -22.53
N ALA A 235 7.03 18.57 -22.85
CA ALA A 235 6.96 17.84 -24.11
C ALA A 235 5.61 17.11 -24.29
N ALA A 236 5.07 16.54 -23.21
CA ALA A 236 3.78 15.84 -23.23
C ALA A 236 2.56 16.76 -23.19
N ALA A 237 2.72 18.07 -23.00
CA ALA A 237 1.63 19.00 -22.70
C ALA A 237 0.51 19.01 -23.75
N GLY A 238 0.85 18.96 -25.04
CA GLY A 238 -0.14 18.92 -26.13
C GLY A 238 -1.00 17.65 -26.09
N ALA A 239 -0.36 16.49 -25.95
CA ALA A 239 -1.04 15.20 -25.85
C ALA A 239 -1.85 15.06 -24.55
N ASP A 240 -1.38 15.64 -23.45
CA ASP A 240 -2.08 15.66 -22.17
C ASP A 240 -3.35 16.52 -22.22
N ARG A 241 -3.30 17.67 -22.90
CA ARG A 241 -4.48 18.53 -23.15
C ARG A 241 -5.53 17.80 -23.98
N ALA A 242 -5.13 17.15 -25.06
CA ALA A 242 -6.05 16.40 -25.91
C ALA A 242 -6.72 15.23 -25.18
N ARG A 243 -6.00 14.55 -24.28
CA ARG A 243 -6.51 13.41 -23.51
C ARG A 243 -7.25 13.80 -22.22
N GLY A 244 -7.04 15.01 -21.71
CA GLY A 244 -7.58 15.46 -20.43
C GLY A 244 -6.91 14.83 -19.20
N PHE A 245 -5.72 14.23 -19.34
CA PHE A 245 -4.99 13.66 -18.21
C PHE A 245 -3.48 13.63 -18.46
N THR A 246 -2.72 13.60 -17.36
CA THR A 246 -1.25 13.54 -17.36
C THR A 246 -0.75 12.18 -17.86
N GLY A 247 0.11 12.21 -18.88
CA GLY A 247 0.64 11.01 -19.53
C GLY A 247 1.94 10.47 -18.97
N VAL A 248 2.71 11.29 -18.23
CA VAL A 248 4.08 10.97 -17.80
C VAL A 248 4.31 11.22 -16.31
N GLY A 249 5.22 10.46 -15.69
CA GLY A 249 5.64 10.62 -14.30
C GLY A 249 5.39 9.38 -13.40
N PRO A 250 5.74 9.43 -12.10
CA PRO A 250 5.72 8.27 -11.20
C PRO A 250 4.39 7.52 -11.03
N HIS A 251 3.25 8.12 -11.38
CA HIS A 251 1.95 7.41 -11.41
C HIS A 251 1.84 6.41 -12.57
N ARG A 252 2.71 6.53 -13.58
CA ARG A 252 2.85 5.61 -14.71
C ARG A 252 3.99 4.61 -14.51
N ALA A 253 4.75 4.73 -13.42
CA ALA A 253 5.86 3.85 -13.12
C ALA A 253 5.44 2.38 -13.05
N ASP A 254 6.35 1.47 -13.36
CA ASP A 254 6.16 0.04 -13.22
C ASP A 254 7.42 -0.63 -12.70
N LEU A 255 7.25 -1.73 -11.99
CA LEU A 255 8.32 -2.64 -11.58
C LEU A 255 8.15 -3.92 -12.39
N ARG A 256 8.83 -4.07 -13.52
CA ARG A 256 8.74 -5.28 -14.32
C ARG A 256 9.53 -6.38 -13.64
N LEU A 257 8.93 -7.57 -13.60
CA LEU A 257 9.55 -8.77 -13.06
C LEU A 257 9.70 -9.75 -14.22
N GLY A 258 10.90 -10.28 -14.40
CA GLY A 258 11.21 -11.23 -15.46
C GLY A 258 11.85 -12.51 -14.94
N VAL A 259 11.72 -13.54 -15.76
CA VAL A 259 12.33 -14.86 -15.58
C VAL A 259 12.97 -15.23 -16.90
N GLU A 260 14.28 -15.49 -16.89
CA GLU A 260 15.05 -15.85 -18.09
C GLU A 260 14.87 -14.86 -19.26
N GLY A 261 14.74 -13.56 -18.96
CA GLY A 261 14.53 -12.51 -19.96
C GLY A 261 13.11 -12.41 -20.52
N SER A 262 12.16 -13.19 -20.00
CA SER A 262 10.74 -13.11 -20.34
C SER A 262 9.92 -12.50 -19.20
N PRO A 263 8.79 -11.81 -19.47
CA PRO A 263 7.95 -11.30 -18.39
C PRO A 263 7.43 -12.42 -17.49
N ALA A 264 7.57 -12.29 -16.18
CA ALA A 264 7.25 -13.33 -15.21
C ALA A 264 5.76 -13.76 -15.20
N GLY A 265 4.85 -12.91 -15.70
CA GLY A 265 3.43 -13.27 -15.84
C GLY A 265 3.09 -14.16 -17.04
N GLN A 266 4.08 -14.48 -17.89
CA GLN A 266 3.92 -15.29 -19.10
C GLN A 266 4.64 -16.66 -19.03
N VAL A 267 5.36 -16.91 -17.93
CA VAL A 267 6.10 -18.15 -17.63
C VAL A 267 5.29 -18.96 -16.63
#